data_AF-A0A6L3ND14-F1
#
_entry.id   AF-A0A6L3ND14-F1
#
_cell.length_a   1.000
_cell.length_b   1.000
_cell.length_c   1.000
_cell.angle_alpha   90.00
_cell.angle_beta   90.00
_cell.angle_gamma   90.00
#
_symmetry.space_group_name_H-M   'P 1'
#
loop_
_entity.id
_entity.type
_entity.pdbx_description
1 polymer ?
#
loop_
_entity_poly.entity_id
_entity_poly.type
_entity_poly.pdbx_seq_one_letter_code
_entity_poly.pdbx_strand_id
1 'polypeptide(L)'
;MRIDSLWIGQVALAALMDATFAMAVGSALLKAWLGKDGARPVVAPSHPAWLRAQHSLVAAALALVLADLGWLVYEAASMSGAGLGGAFAAIPVMLAQTHTGFAWSVAFGGAVVLAIVALAKPEGPVAHAVLWLAVIVIAAGKASLGHAADTGPLSAAVGVQTLHLLATAVWGGLVLAGGLAVLPVLG
;
A
#
# COMPACT_ATOMS: atom_id res chain seq x y z
N MET A 1 19.31 -13.03 14.39
CA MET A 1 17.86 -12.74 14.57
C MET A 1 17.23 -13.91 15.32
N ARG A 2 16.42 -13.63 16.35
CA ARG A 2 15.68 -14.67 17.08
C ARG A 2 14.29 -14.75 16.45
N ILE A 3 13.88 -15.95 16.03
CA ILE A 3 12.53 -16.16 15.48
C ILE A 3 11.58 -16.26 16.68
N ASP A 4 10.88 -15.17 16.96
CA ASP A 4 9.85 -15.10 18.00
C ASP A 4 8.52 -14.60 17.41
N SER A 5 7.47 -14.57 18.23
CA SER A 5 6.13 -14.17 17.80
C SER A 5 6.05 -12.72 17.32
N LEU A 6 6.94 -11.86 17.82
CA LEU A 6 7.00 -10.45 17.46
C LEU A 6 7.59 -10.30 16.05
N TRP A 7 8.70 -10.99 15.78
CA TRP A 7 9.29 -11.04 14.44
C TRP A 7 8.34 -11.64 13.40
N ILE A 8 7.65 -12.76 13.73
CA ILE A 8 6.68 -13.39 12.82
C ILE A 8 5.55 -12.41 12.49
N GLY A 9 5.02 -11.68 13.49
CA GLY A 9 3.99 -10.68 13.29
C GLY A 9 4.45 -9.51 12.43
N GLN A 10 5.65 -8.98 12.67
CA GLN A 10 6.25 -7.92 11.84
C GLN A 10 6.35 -8.34 10.37
N VAL A 11 6.89 -9.54 10.12
CA VAL A 11 7.06 -10.06 8.75
C VAL A 11 5.71 -10.30 8.08
N ALA A 12 4.75 -10.90 8.80
CA ALA A 12 3.41 -11.13 8.27
C ALA A 12 2.70 -9.83 7.90
N LEU A 13 2.79 -8.80 8.75
CA LEU A 13 2.21 -7.48 8.48
C LEU A 13 2.93 -6.76 7.33
N ALA A 14 4.26 -6.83 7.26
CA ALA A 14 5.02 -6.27 6.14
C ALA A 14 4.62 -6.92 4.80
N ALA A 15 4.49 -8.25 4.78
CA ALA A 15 4.02 -8.99 3.60
C ALA A 15 2.58 -8.62 3.24
N LEU A 16 1.70 -8.45 4.23
CA LEU A 16 0.33 -7.98 4.00
C LEU A 16 0.30 -6.57 3.42
N MET A 17 1.14 -5.65 3.91
CA MET A 17 1.28 -4.31 3.35
C MET A 17 1.73 -4.37 1.88
N ASP A 18 2.71 -5.22 1.54
CA ASP A 18 3.16 -5.38 0.15
C ASP A 18 2.06 -5.96 -0.75
N ALA A 19 1.37 -7.00 -0.30
CA ALA A 19 0.29 -7.64 -1.05
C ALA A 19 -0.89 -6.69 -1.27
N THR A 20 -1.30 -5.94 -0.24
CA THR A 20 -2.42 -4.99 -0.32
C THR A 20 -2.05 -3.75 -1.15
N PHE A 21 -0.82 -3.24 -1.04
CA PHE A 21 -0.32 -2.18 -1.90
C PHE A 21 -0.32 -2.61 -3.38
N ALA A 22 0.25 -3.77 -3.69
CA ALA A 22 0.24 -4.32 -5.05
C ALA A 22 -1.20 -4.51 -5.56
N MET A 23 -2.08 -5.14 -4.76
CA MET A 23 -3.49 -5.34 -5.10
C MET A 23 -4.20 -4.01 -5.40
N ALA A 24 -3.94 -2.96 -4.63
CA ALA A 24 -4.50 -1.64 -4.86
C ALA A 24 -4.00 -1.04 -6.20
N VAL A 25 -2.70 -1.09 -6.48
CA VAL A 25 -2.12 -0.60 -7.75
C VAL A 25 -2.70 -1.36 -8.94
N GLY A 26 -2.73 -2.69 -8.89
CA GLY A 26 -3.33 -3.53 -9.94
C GLY A 26 -4.81 -3.24 -10.16
N SER A 27 -5.57 -3.09 -9.07
CA SER A 27 -7.00 -2.75 -9.13
C SER A 27 -7.24 -1.37 -9.77
N ALA A 28 -6.39 -0.39 -9.45
CA ALA A 28 -6.46 0.95 -10.06
C ALA A 28 -6.16 0.90 -11.57
N LEU A 29 -5.14 0.15 -11.99
CA LEU A 29 -4.81 -0.03 -13.41
C LEU A 29 -5.94 -0.71 -14.18
N LEU A 30 -6.46 -1.83 -13.66
CA LEU A 30 -7.56 -2.57 -14.30
C LEU A 30 -8.84 -1.73 -14.36
N LYS A 31 -9.19 -1.00 -13.29
CA LYS A 31 -10.31 -0.06 -13.29
C LYS A 31 -10.13 1.00 -14.37
N ALA A 32 -8.93 1.59 -14.48
CA ALA A 32 -8.65 2.63 -15.47
C ALA A 32 -8.70 2.09 -16.90
N TRP A 33 -8.15 0.90 -17.14
CA TRP A 33 -8.18 0.23 -18.45
C TRP A 33 -9.62 -0.11 -18.87
N LEU A 34 -10.37 -0.85 -18.06
CA LEU A 34 -11.77 -1.18 -18.32
C LEU A 34 -12.64 0.08 -18.50
N GLY A 35 -12.35 1.12 -17.71
CA GLY A 35 -13.04 2.40 -17.83
C GLY A 35 -12.82 3.11 -19.16
N LYS A 36 -11.64 2.93 -19.79
CA LYS A 36 -11.34 3.43 -21.15
C LYS A 36 -11.95 2.56 -22.23
N ASP A 37 -12.05 1.24 -21.99
CA ASP A 37 -12.67 0.27 -22.90
C ASP A 37 -14.21 0.31 -22.87
N GLY A 38 -14.81 1.30 -22.22
CA GLY A 38 -16.26 1.50 -22.22
C GLY A 38 -17.02 0.65 -21.22
N ALA A 39 -16.38 0.11 -20.17
CA ALA A 39 -17.04 -0.67 -19.11
C ALA A 39 -17.86 0.17 -18.11
N ARG A 40 -17.88 1.51 -18.26
CA ARG A 40 -18.56 2.42 -17.32
C ARG A 40 -20.09 2.32 -17.36
N PRO A 41 -20.77 2.26 -18.52
CA PRO A 41 -22.22 2.11 -18.57
C PRO A 41 -22.65 0.75 -18.03
N VAL A 42 -23.76 0.71 -17.28
CA VAL A 42 -24.30 -0.52 -16.67
C VAL A 42 -24.63 -1.60 -17.71
N VAL A 43 -24.97 -1.17 -18.92
CA VAL A 43 -25.28 -2.07 -20.05
C VAL A 43 -24.05 -2.73 -20.68
N ALA A 44 -22.83 -2.29 -20.34
CA ALA A 44 -21.62 -2.86 -20.90
C ALA A 44 -21.36 -4.26 -20.30
N PRO A 45 -21.03 -5.29 -21.12
CA PRO A 45 -20.74 -6.63 -20.62
C PRO A 45 -19.60 -6.69 -19.59
N SER A 46 -18.63 -5.78 -19.69
CA SER A 46 -17.48 -5.66 -18.79
C SER A 46 -17.75 -4.80 -17.55
N HIS A 47 -18.97 -4.26 -17.37
CA HIS A 47 -19.32 -3.42 -16.23
C HIS A 47 -19.12 -4.10 -14.86
N PRO A 48 -19.51 -5.38 -14.68
CA PRO A 48 -19.26 -6.08 -13.41
C PRO A 48 -17.77 -6.17 -13.06
N ALA A 49 -16.91 -6.39 -14.05
CA ALA A 49 -15.47 -6.46 -13.88
C ALA A 49 -14.88 -5.09 -13.48
N TRP A 50 -15.40 -4.00 -14.06
CA TRP A 50 -15.02 -2.63 -13.68
C TRP A 50 -15.42 -2.31 -12.23
N LEU A 51 -16.63 -2.68 -11.81
CA LEU A 51 -17.08 -2.54 -10.43
C LEU A 51 -16.24 -3.37 -9.46
N ARG A 52 -15.88 -4.60 -9.84
CA ARG A 52 -14.99 -5.46 -9.04
C ARG A 52 -13.60 -4.85 -8.87
N ALA A 53 -13.02 -4.29 -9.93
CA ALA A 53 -11.75 -3.56 -9.83
C ALA A 53 -11.87 -2.37 -8.86
N GLN A 54 -12.97 -1.62 -8.90
CA GLN A 54 -13.23 -0.53 -7.96
C GLN A 54 -13.40 -1.01 -6.50
N HIS A 55 -14.13 -2.08 -6.26
CA HIS A 55 -14.32 -2.63 -4.90
C HIS A 55 -13.02 -3.23 -4.36
N SER A 56 -12.26 -3.90 -5.22
CA SER A 56 -10.93 -4.43 -4.91
C SER A 56 -9.96 -3.33 -4.52
N LEU A 57 -9.95 -2.20 -5.26
CA LEU A 57 -9.14 -1.02 -4.92
C LEU A 57 -9.48 -0.48 -3.52
N VAL A 58 -10.76 -0.34 -3.19
CA VAL A 58 -11.20 0.14 -1.87
C VAL A 58 -10.79 -0.83 -0.77
N ALA A 59 -11.07 -2.13 -0.94
CA ALA A 59 -10.74 -3.15 0.03
C ALA A 59 -9.22 -3.22 0.28
N ALA A 60 -8.43 -3.19 -0.79
CA ALA A 60 -6.97 -3.22 -0.71
C ALA A 60 -6.39 -1.97 -0.04
N ALA A 61 -6.91 -0.77 -0.36
CA ALA A 61 -6.45 0.46 0.25
C ALA A 61 -6.78 0.52 1.76
N LEU A 62 -7.97 0.06 2.17
CA LEU A 62 -8.33 -0.04 3.59
C LEU A 62 -7.49 -1.09 4.32
N ALA A 63 -7.27 -2.26 3.69
CA ALA A 63 -6.43 -3.30 4.25
C ALA A 63 -4.97 -2.83 4.41
N LEU A 64 -4.45 -2.03 3.47
CA LEU A 64 -3.13 -1.41 3.58
C LEU A 64 -3.03 -0.49 4.80
N VAL A 65 -3.99 0.43 4.99
CA VAL A 65 -4.05 1.33 6.15
C VAL A 65 -4.07 0.54 7.47
N LEU A 66 -4.86 -0.53 7.53
CA LEU A 66 -4.92 -1.40 8.73
C LEU A 66 -3.62 -2.18 8.94
N ALA A 67 -3.00 -2.66 7.88
CA ALA A 67 -1.73 -3.37 7.94
C ALA A 67 -0.59 -2.45 8.40
N ASP A 68 -0.56 -1.19 7.91
CA ASP A 68 0.39 -0.16 8.37
C ASP A 68 0.24 0.15 9.87
N LEU A 69 -1.00 0.29 10.35
CA LEU A 69 -1.28 0.51 11.78
C LEU A 69 -0.86 -0.69 12.63
N GLY A 70 -1.16 -1.90 12.17
CA GLY A 70 -0.73 -3.13 12.83
C GLY A 70 0.79 -3.21 12.88
N TRP A 71 1.46 -2.94 11.75
CA TRP A 71 2.92 -2.98 11.65
C TRP A 71 3.58 -1.98 12.58
N LEU A 72 3.03 -0.76 12.71
CA LEU A 72 3.55 0.26 13.64
C LEU A 72 3.60 -0.25 15.09
N VAL A 73 2.56 -0.94 15.55
CA VAL A 73 2.51 -1.49 16.92
C VAL A 73 3.61 -2.53 17.12
N TYR A 74 3.80 -3.42 16.14
CA TYR A 74 4.83 -4.44 16.20
C TYR A 74 6.24 -3.85 16.11
N GLU A 75 6.44 -2.83 15.28
CA GLU A 75 7.72 -2.12 15.16
C GLU A 75 8.06 -1.36 16.44
N ALA A 76 7.10 -0.62 17.02
CA ALA A 76 7.29 0.06 18.30
C ALA A 76 7.61 -0.91 19.44
N ALA A 77 6.99 -2.10 19.45
CA ALA A 77 7.29 -3.17 20.39
C ALA A 77 8.72 -3.70 20.22
N SER A 78 9.16 -3.88 18.97
CA SER A 78 10.51 -4.34 18.61
C SER A 78 11.58 -3.33 19.02
N MET A 79 11.39 -2.06 18.65
CA MET A 79 12.34 -0.99 18.90
C MET A 79 12.48 -0.64 20.38
N SER A 80 11.39 -0.71 21.16
CA SER A 80 11.40 -0.41 22.60
C SER A 80 11.91 -1.55 23.47
N GLY A 81 11.87 -2.79 22.97
CA GLY A 81 12.15 -4.00 23.76
C GLY A 81 11.11 -4.31 24.85
N ALA A 82 10.05 -3.50 24.98
CA ALA A 82 9.01 -3.65 26.00
C ALA A 82 7.93 -4.69 25.63
N GLY A 83 8.01 -5.27 24.42
CA GLY A 83 7.00 -6.17 23.88
C GLY A 83 5.67 -5.46 23.55
N LEU A 84 4.65 -6.22 23.14
CA LEU A 84 3.38 -5.66 22.68
C LEU A 84 2.63 -4.88 23.78
N GLY A 85 2.79 -5.26 25.06
CA GLY A 85 2.16 -4.57 26.18
C GLY A 85 2.67 -3.14 26.41
N GLY A 86 3.92 -2.85 26.03
CA GLY A 86 4.52 -1.52 26.12
C GLY A 86 4.51 -0.72 24.81
N ALA A 87 4.12 -1.35 23.70
CA ALA A 87 4.25 -0.79 22.35
C ALA A 87 3.57 0.57 22.19
N PHE A 88 2.33 0.71 22.67
CA PHE A 88 1.54 1.93 22.52
C PHE A 88 2.18 3.15 23.19
N ALA A 89 2.87 2.95 24.32
CA ALA A 89 3.59 4.03 25.00
C ALA A 89 4.85 4.46 24.23
N ALA A 90 5.44 3.57 23.43
CA ALA A 90 6.63 3.83 22.63
C ALA A 90 6.32 4.50 21.27
N ILE A 91 5.09 4.38 20.75
CA ILE A 91 4.71 4.92 19.44
C ILE A 91 5.02 6.43 19.30
N PRO A 92 4.67 7.32 20.24
CA PRO A 92 4.94 8.75 20.06
C PRO A 92 6.45 9.05 19.92
N VAL A 93 7.28 8.36 20.70
CA VAL A 93 8.74 8.50 20.64
C VAL A 93 9.28 7.96 19.32
N MET A 94 8.82 6.79 18.89
CA MET A 94 9.18 6.21 17.59
C MET A 94 8.85 7.19 16.46
N LEU A 95 7.62 7.71 16.40
CA LEU A 95 7.18 8.63 15.35
C LEU A 95 7.95 9.95 15.35
N ALA A 96 8.25 10.50 16.53
CA ALA A 96 8.88 11.80 16.65
C ALA A 96 10.41 11.78 16.52
N GLN A 97 11.06 10.67 16.88
CA GLN A 97 12.51 10.64 17.09
C GLN A 97 13.25 9.64 16.19
N THR A 98 12.56 8.88 15.35
CA THR A 98 13.20 7.84 14.54
C THR A 98 12.98 8.04 13.05
N HIS A 99 13.99 7.63 12.27
CA HIS A 99 13.87 7.58 10.82
C HIS A 99 12.74 6.63 10.38
N THR A 100 12.62 5.48 11.05
CA THR A 100 11.54 4.51 10.82
C THR A 100 10.17 5.15 10.99
N GLY A 101 9.98 5.94 12.04
CA GLY A 101 8.74 6.68 12.31
C GLY A 101 8.41 7.70 11.22
N PHE A 102 9.41 8.44 10.73
CA PHE A 102 9.24 9.36 9.61
C PHE A 102 8.87 8.63 8.30
N ALA A 103 9.64 7.61 7.92
CA ALA A 103 9.42 6.81 6.71
C ALA A 103 8.03 6.14 6.71
N TRP A 104 7.64 5.58 7.86
CA TRP A 104 6.31 5.02 8.07
C TRP A 104 5.22 6.08 7.92
N SER A 105 5.40 7.27 8.49
CA SER A 105 4.42 8.36 8.39
C SER A 105 4.19 8.82 6.95
N VAL A 106 5.26 8.85 6.15
CA VAL A 106 5.18 9.13 4.70
C VAL A 106 4.37 8.04 3.99
N ALA A 107 4.71 6.77 4.22
CA ALA A 107 3.99 5.65 3.61
C ALA A 107 2.50 5.62 4.01
N PHE A 108 2.23 5.74 5.30
CA PHE A 108 0.89 5.74 5.88
C PHE A 108 0.06 6.93 5.39
N GLY A 109 0.65 8.13 5.33
CA GLY A 109 -0.02 9.31 4.77
C GLY A 109 -0.45 9.09 3.32
N GLY A 110 0.42 8.50 2.49
CA GLY A 110 0.07 8.08 1.14
C GLY A 110 -1.05 7.04 1.10
N ALA A 111 -1.02 6.03 1.98
CA ALA A 111 -2.05 5.00 2.09
C ALA A 111 -3.42 5.58 2.46
N VAL A 112 -3.46 6.54 3.39
CA VAL A 112 -4.68 7.26 3.77
C VAL A 112 -5.23 8.06 2.59
N VAL A 113 -4.39 8.81 1.87
CA VAL A 113 -4.83 9.55 0.67
C VAL A 113 -5.37 8.58 -0.40
N LEU A 114 -4.70 7.46 -0.64
CA LEU A 114 -5.16 6.43 -1.56
C LEU A 114 -6.54 5.88 -1.15
N ALA A 115 -6.74 5.58 0.14
CA ALA A 115 -8.02 5.09 0.66
C ALA A 115 -9.13 6.14 0.50
N ILE A 116 -8.87 7.41 0.79
CA ILE A 116 -9.81 8.51 0.59
C ILE A 116 -10.22 8.61 -0.88
N VAL A 117 -9.24 8.60 -1.80
CA VAL A 117 -9.52 8.66 -3.25
C VAL A 117 -10.31 7.42 -3.70
N ALA A 118 -9.94 6.23 -3.22
CA ALA A 118 -10.64 5.00 -3.55
C ALA A 118 -12.11 5.03 -3.11
N LEU A 119 -12.40 5.54 -1.91
CA LEU A 119 -13.73 5.64 -1.33
C LEU A 119 -14.58 6.74 -1.99
N ALA A 120 -13.98 7.90 -2.24
CA ALA A 120 -14.67 9.04 -2.85
C ALA A 120 -15.00 8.80 -4.34
N LYS A 121 -14.28 7.87 -4.99
CA LYS A 121 -14.41 7.52 -6.41
C LYS A 121 -14.42 8.76 -7.34
N PRO A 122 -13.55 9.76 -7.11
CA PRO A 122 -13.59 10.97 -7.91
C PRO A 122 -13.13 10.66 -9.34
N GLU A 123 -13.75 11.32 -10.31
CA GLU A 123 -13.44 11.17 -11.73
C GLU A 123 -12.66 12.38 -12.25
N GLY A 124 -11.91 12.20 -13.34
CA GLY A 124 -11.15 13.27 -13.99
C GLY A 124 -9.64 13.28 -13.68
N PRO A 125 -8.86 14.15 -14.36
CA PRO A 125 -7.40 14.08 -14.37
C PRO A 125 -6.77 14.37 -13.01
N VAL A 126 -7.35 15.27 -12.21
CA VAL A 126 -6.83 15.62 -10.88
C VAL A 126 -6.93 14.44 -9.92
N ALA A 127 -8.07 13.73 -9.92
CA ALA A 127 -8.25 12.51 -9.13
C ALA A 127 -7.20 11.45 -9.46
N HIS A 128 -6.90 11.26 -10.75
CA HIS A 128 -5.87 10.32 -11.19
C HIS A 128 -4.48 10.76 -10.75
N ALA A 129 -4.16 12.06 -10.86
CA ALA A 129 -2.88 12.60 -10.40
C ALA A 129 -2.68 12.39 -8.89
N VAL A 130 -3.71 12.67 -8.08
CA VAL A 130 -3.67 12.45 -6.62
C VAL A 130 -3.51 10.96 -6.29
N LEU A 131 -4.24 10.08 -6.98
CA LEU A 131 -4.10 8.62 -6.79
C LEU A 131 -2.67 8.16 -7.06
N TRP A 132 -2.09 8.54 -8.20
CA TRP A 132 -0.75 8.10 -8.58
C TRP A 132 0.35 8.74 -7.73
N LEU A 133 0.16 10.00 -7.31
CA LEU A 133 1.05 10.61 -6.34
C LEU A 133 1.01 9.86 -5.00
N ALA A 134 -0.17 9.46 -4.52
CA ALA A 134 -0.29 8.66 -3.31
C ALA A 134 0.44 7.31 -3.44
N VAL A 135 0.30 6.63 -4.59
CA VAL A 135 1.04 5.38 -4.88
C VAL A 135 2.55 5.58 -4.83
N ILE A 136 3.07 6.67 -5.41
CA ILE A 136 4.51 6.99 -5.39
C ILE A 136 4.97 7.29 -3.97
N VAL A 137 4.19 8.07 -3.20
CA VAL A 137 4.49 8.41 -1.80
C VAL A 137 4.54 7.16 -0.92
N ILE A 138 3.60 6.22 -1.09
CA ILE A 138 3.62 4.93 -0.40
C ILE A 138 4.93 4.18 -0.71
N ALA A 139 5.25 4.02 -2.00
CA ALA A 139 6.45 3.31 -2.42
C ALA A 139 7.74 3.97 -1.90
N ALA A 140 7.82 5.30 -1.90
CA ALA A 140 8.97 6.04 -1.39
C ALA A 140 9.14 5.91 0.13
N GLY A 141 8.03 5.99 0.87
CA GLY A 141 8.03 5.74 2.32
C GLY A 141 8.49 4.31 2.64
N LYS A 142 7.94 3.30 1.93
CA LYS A 142 8.35 1.90 2.08
C LYS A 142 9.80 1.65 1.70
N ALA A 143 10.30 2.26 0.63
CA ALA A 143 11.71 2.18 0.26
C ALA A 143 12.62 2.73 1.36
N SER A 144 12.15 3.77 2.07
CA SER A 144 12.86 4.39 3.19
C SER A 144 12.78 3.58 4.50
N LEU A 145 11.93 2.56 4.60
CA LEU A 145 11.90 1.65 5.76
C LEU A 145 13.01 0.58 5.69
N GLY A 146 13.60 0.35 4.52
CA GLY A 146 14.66 -0.64 4.33
C GLY A 146 16.08 -0.06 4.32
N HIS A 147 17.06 -0.93 4.17
CA HIS A 147 18.50 -0.60 4.10
C HIS A 147 18.88 0.38 2.99
N ALA A 148 18.00 0.64 2.02
CA ALA A 148 18.23 1.67 1.01
C ALA A 148 18.47 3.06 1.66
N ALA A 149 17.80 3.33 2.79
CA ALA A 149 17.95 4.55 3.55
C ALA A 149 19.29 4.68 4.30
N ASP A 150 20.07 3.60 4.43
CA ASP A 150 21.38 3.62 5.10
C ASP A 150 22.38 4.53 4.35
N THR A 151 22.13 4.79 3.06
CA THR A 151 22.88 5.74 2.23
C THR A 151 22.33 7.17 2.25
N GLY A 152 21.35 7.43 3.13
CA GLY A 152 20.62 8.68 3.26
C GLY A 152 19.18 8.63 2.71
N PRO A 153 18.27 9.46 3.23
CA PRO A 153 16.84 9.43 2.89
C PRO A 153 16.53 9.93 1.46
N LEU A 154 17.44 10.69 0.85
CA LEU A 154 17.33 11.20 -0.53
C LEU A 154 18.50 10.70 -1.39
N SER A 155 18.73 9.39 -1.36
CA SER A 155 19.81 8.75 -2.11
C SER A 155 19.32 8.09 -3.40
N ALA A 156 20.26 7.79 -4.30
CA ALA A 156 19.98 6.99 -5.48
C ALA A 156 19.46 5.59 -5.13
N ALA A 157 19.90 5.00 -4.01
CA ALA A 157 19.44 3.70 -3.55
C ALA A 157 17.94 3.73 -3.19
N VAL A 158 17.49 4.78 -2.48
CA VAL A 158 16.06 4.99 -2.18
C VAL A 158 15.26 5.17 -3.47
N GLY A 159 15.78 5.91 -4.44
CA GLY A 159 15.16 6.08 -5.76
C GLY A 159 14.98 4.76 -6.51
N VAL A 160 16.04 3.94 -6.60
CA VAL A 160 16.00 2.63 -7.24
C VAL A 160 15.04 1.69 -6.51
N GLN A 161 15.07 1.67 -5.18
CA GLN A 161 14.17 0.83 -4.38
C GLN A 161 12.70 1.27 -4.55
N THR A 162 12.43 2.57 -4.63
CA THR A 162 11.09 3.09 -4.91
C THR A 162 10.60 2.61 -6.27
N LEU A 163 11.43 2.71 -7.31
CA LEU A 163 11.12 2.21 -8.65
C LEU A 163 10.89 0.69 -8.64
N HIS A 164 11.71 -0.06 -7.91
CA HIS A 164 11.56 -1.49 -7.75
C HIS A 164 10.20 -1.85 -7.13
N LEU A 165 9.82 -1.20 -6.02
CA LEU A 165 8.52 -1.40 -5.37
C LEU A 165 7.34 -1.05 -6.27
N LEU A 166 7.46 0.01 -7.08
CA LEU A 166 6.42 0.35 -8.06
C LEU A 166 6.32 -0.72 -9.15
N ALA A 167 7.44 -1.19 -9.68
CA ALA A 167 7.45 -2.22 -10.72
C ALA A 167 6.87 -3.55 -10.22
N THR A 168 7.25 -3.97 -9.01
CA THR A 168 6.71 -5.20 -8.41
C THR A 168 5.23 -5.05 -8.04
N ALA A 169 4.80 -3.87 -7.57
CA ALA A 169 3.39 -3.59 -7.32
C ALA A 169 2.54 -3.60 -8.59
N VAL A 170 3.06 -3.07 -9.71
CA VAL A 170 2.36 -3.15 -11.01
C VAL A 170 2.22 -4.59 -11.47
N TRP A 171 3.33 -5.34 -11.53
CA TRP A 171 3.31 -6.71 -12.03
C TRP A 171 2.49 -7.64 -11.12
N GLY A 172 2.85 -7.69 -9.83
CA GLY A 172 2.17 -8.52 -8.84
C GLY A 172 0.71 -8.09 -8.63
N GLY A 173 0.45 -6.79 -8.67
CA GLY A 173 -0.88 -6.23 -8.56
C GLY A 173 -1.80 -6.64 -9.70
N LEU A 174 -1.33 -6.58 -10.95
CA LEU A 174 -2.11 -7.04 -12.09
C LEU A 174 -2.43 -8.53 -12.00
N VAL A 175 -1.49 -9.36 -11.53
CA VAL A 175 -1.71 -10.79 -11.29
C VAL A 175 -2.75 -11.01 -10.20
N LEU A 176 -2.60 -10.35 -9.04
CA LEU A 176 -3.50 -10.50 -7.89
C LEU A 176 -4.90 -9.96 -8.19
N ALA A 177 -5.02 -8.72 -8.66
CA ALA A 177 -6.30 -8.08 -8.93
C ALA A 177 -7.00 -8.72 -10.14
N GLY A 178 -6.23 -9.03 -11.19
CA GLY A 178 -6.73 -9.74 -12.35
C GLY A 178 -7.27 -11.10 -11.97
N GLY A 179 -6.44 -11.94 -11.36
CA GLY A 179 -6.79 -13.33 -11.03
C GLY A 179 -7.86 -13.48 -9.95
N LEU A 180 -7.84 -12.66 -8.90
CA LEU A 180 -8.72 -12.85 -7.74
C LEU A 180 -10.00 -12.02 -7.79
N ALA A 181 -10.00 -10.86 -8.46
CA ALA A 181 -11.13 -9.94 -8.41
C ALA A 181 -11.82 -9.72 -9.76
N VAL A 182 -11.07 -9.57 -10.85
CA VAL A 182 -11.59 -9.08 -12.13
C VAL A 182 -11.94 -10.22 -13.10
N LEU A 183 -10.99 -11.10 -13.42
CA LEU A 183 -11.19 -12.21 -14.37
C LEU A 183 -12.33 -13.16 -13.99
N PRO A 184 -12.58 -13.49 -12.70
CA PRO A 184 -13.69 -14.38 -12.32
C PRO A 184 -15.09 -13.87 -12.69
N VAL A 185 -15.23 -12.59 -13.07
CA VAL A 185 -16.51 -11.96 -13.43
C VAL A 185 -16.54 -11.55 -14.91
N LEU A 186 -15.49 -11.87 -15.68
CA LEU A 186 -15.44 -11.71 -17.13
C LEU A 186 -15.81 -12.99 -17.89
N GLY A 187 -15.96 -14.12 -17.18
CA GLY A 187 -16.36 -15.42 -17.73
C GLY A 187 -17.85 -15.71 -17.58
#